data_AF-A0A956QHS1-F1
#
_entry.id   AF-A0A956QHS1-F1
#
_cell.length_a   1.000
_cell.length_b   1.000
_cell.length_c   1.000
_cell.angle_alpha   90.00
_cell.angle_beta   90.00
_cell.angle_gamma   90.00
#
_symmetry.space_group_name_H-M   'P 1'
#
loop_
_entity.id
_entity.type
_entity.pdbx_description
1 polymer ?
#
loop_
_entity_poly.entity_id
_entity_poly.type
_entity_poly.pdbx_seq_one_letter_code
_entity_poly.pdbx_strand_id
1 'polypeptide(L)'
;LVGISASGRTPFVMGAVAYARGVGAVTGGIFCNPGSPLESAVDFPILLEVGPEVVTGSTRLKAGTATKLVLNQITTAAMVGSGRVLGNLMVDLMPACEKLEGRSLRILSQAAGLSELEADGVLTRAGGDLKLAILMASGGLEAEPARKLLEEAGDLRLALERARS
;
A
#
# COMPACT_ATOMS: atom_id res chain seq x y z
N LEU A 1 0.66 -14.46 -7.20
CA LEU A 1 -0.50 -14.16 -8.09
C LEU A 1 -1.77 -14.08 -7.25
N VAL A 2 -2.67 -13.12 -7.51
CA VAL A 2 -4.02 -13.09 -6.91
C VAL A 2 -5.06 -13.30 -8.00
N GLY A 3 -5.74 -14.44 -7.97
CA GLY A 3 -6.84 -14.75 -8.88
C GLY A 3 -8.16 -14.15 -8.40
N ILE A 4 -8.91 -13.48 -9.29
CA ILE A 4 -10.16 -12.80 -8.93
C ILE A 4 -11.28 -13.36 -9.80
N SER A 5 -12.26 -14.01 -9.18
CA SER A 5 -13.46 -14.48 -9.87
C SER A 5 -14.62 -14.54 -8.89
N ALA A 6 -15.65 -13.71 -9.08
CA ALA A 6 -16.85 -13.76 -8.24
C ALA A 6 -17.47 -15.18 -8.22
N SER A 7 -17.46 -15.85 -9.38
CA SER A 7 -17.97 -17.22 -9.50
C SER A 7 -17.03 -18.30 -8.91
N GLY A 8 -15.74 -17.99 -8.77
CA GLY A 8 -14.69 -18.92 -8.34
C GLY A 8 -14.37 -20.05 -9.35
N ARG A 9 -14.88 -19.96 -10.59
CA ARG A 9 -14.72 -21.01 -11.62
C ARG A 9 -14.32 -20.50 -13.01
N THR A 10 -13.99 -19.22 -13.14
CA THR A 10 -13.62 -18.63 -14.45
C THR A 10 -12.39 -19.34 -15.03
N PRO A 11 -12.47 -19.99 -16.21
CA PRO A 11 -11.37 -20.81 -16.73
C PRO A 11 -10.04 -20.06 -16.89
N PHE A 12 -10.10 -18.80 -17.31
CA PHE A 12 -8.91 -17.93 -17.40
C PHE A 12 -8.18 -17.79 -16.06
N VAL A 13 -8.93 -17.55 -14.97
CA VAL A 13 -8.36 -17.40 -13.62
C VAL A 13 -7.78 -18.72 -13.13
N MET A 14 -8.49 -19.83 -13.36
CA MET A 14 -8.01 -21.16 -13.00
C MET A 14 -6.71 -21.53 -13.73
N GLY A 15 -6.62 -21.23 -15.04
CA GLY A 15 -5.41 -21.46 -15.82
C GLY A 15 -4.22 -20.62 -15.32
N ALA A 16 -4.46 -19.34 -15.01
CA ALA A 16 -3.42 -18.45 -14.47
C ALA A 16 -2.92 -18.93 -13.09
N VAL A 17 -3.83 -19.36 -12.22
CA VAL A 17 -3.50 -19.92 -10.90
C VAL A 17 -2.71 -21.22 -11.03
N ALA A 18 -3.17 -22.14 -11.89
CA ALA A 18 -2.47 -23.40 -12.12
C ALA A 18 -1.04 -23.18 -12.64
N TYR A 19 -0.86 -22.25 -13.59
CA TYR A 19 0.47 -21.89 -14.08
C TYR A 19 1.34 -21.27 -12.99
N ALA A 20 0.81 -20.30 -12.23
CA ALA A 20 1.55 -19.65 -11.14
C ALA A 20 2.04 -20.66 -10.09
N ARG A 21 1.21 -21.65 -9.76
CA ARG A 21 1.61 -22.76 -8.88
C ARG A 21 2.67 -23.65 -9.52
N GLY A 22 2.52 -23.96 -10.80
CA GLY A 22 3.49 -24.77 -11.56
C GLY A 22 4.90 -24.17 -11.58
N VAL A 23 5.02 -22.83 -11.48
CA VAL A 23 6.30 -22.12 -11.37
C VAL A 23 6.71 -21.78 -9.93
N GLY A 24 6.00 -22.29 -8.91
CA GLY A 24 6.33 -22.09 -7.50
C GLY A 24 5.96 -20.72 -6.91
N ALA A 25 5.12 -19.93 -7.59
CA ALA A 25 4.68 -18.64 -7.06
C ALA A 25 3.57 -18.80 -6.01
N VAL A 26 3.62 -17.97 -4.97
CA VAL A 26 2.54 -17.88 -3.97
C VAL A 26 1.24 -17.41 -4.63
N THR A 27 0.14 -18.07 -4.30
CA THR A 27 -1.17 -17.83 -4.88
C THR A 27 -2.24 -17.47 -3.85
N GLY A 28 -3.02 -16.43 -4.14
CA GLY A 28 -4.24 -16.10 -3.40
C GLY A 28 -5.45 -16.06 -4.35
N GLY A 29 -6.66 -16.20 -3.81
CA GLY A 29 -7.89 -16.23 -4.60
C GLY A 29 -9.01 -15.45 -3.94
N ILE A 30 -9.65 -14.54 -4.67
CA ILE A 30 -10.81 -13.76 -4.20
C ILE A 30 -12.05 -14.21 -4.99
N PHE A 31 -13.07 -14.70 -4.29
CA PHE A 31 -14.29 -15.24 -4.87
C PHE A 31 -15.48 -15.10 -3.91
N CYS A 32 -16.70 -15.32 -4.40
CA CYS A 32 -17.91 -15.07 -3.61
C CYS A 32 -18.77 -16.33 -3.36
N ASN A 33 -18.45 -17.45 -3.99
CA ASN A 33 -19.21 -18.68 -3.86
C ASN A 33 -18.43 -19.72 -3.02
N PRO A 34 -18.99 -20.22 -1.91
CA PRO A 34 -18.37 -21.29 -1.14
C PRO A 34 -18.27 -22.58 -1.98
N GLY A 35 -17.23 -23.38 -1.74
CA GLY A 35 -16.98 -24.63 -2.44
C GLY A 35 -16.56 -24.45 -3.90
N SER A 36 -16.18 -23.24 -4.32
CA SER A 36 -15.77 -22.99 -5.70
C SER A 36 -14.40 -23.62 -6.01
N PRO A 37 -14.12 -24.00 -7.27
CA PRO A 37 -12.81 -24.56 -7.63
C PRO A 37 -11.61 -23.70 -7.24
N LEU A 38 -11.77 -22.37 -7.21
CA LEU A 38 -10.70 -21.46 -6.84
C LEU A 38 -10.31 -21.60 -5.35
N GLU A 39 -11.23 -22.02 -4.48
CA GLU A 39 -11.01 -22.17 -3.04
C GLU A 39 -9.90 -23.16 -2.71
N SER A 40 -9.88 -24.32 -3.38
CA SER A 40 -8.87 -25.37 -3.18
C SER A 40 -7.67 -25.21 -4.11
N ALA A 41 -7.71 -24.28 -5.07
CA ALA A 41 -6.67 -24.10 -6.07
C ALA A 41 -5.59 -23.09 -5.66
N VAL A 42 -5.71 -22.40 -4.53
CA VAL A 42 -4.79 -21.32 -4.10
C VAL A 42 -4.27 -21.57 -2.68
N ASP A 43 -3.14 -20.96 -2.33
CA ASP A 43 -2.57 -21.05 -0.97
C ASP A 43 -3.38 -20.21 0.04
N PHE A 44 -3.89 -19.06 -0.40
CA PHE A 44 -4.65 -18.12 0.43
C PHE A 44 -6.04 -17.82 -0.18
N PRO A 45 -7.06 -18.65 0.11
CA PRO A 45 -8.42 -18.40 -0.33
C PRO A 45 -9.10 -17.29 0.49
N ILE A 46 -9.81 -16.39 -0.19
CA ILE A 46 -10.58 -15.29 0.39
C ILE A 46 -12.00 -15.39 -0.18
N LEU A 47 -12.89 -15.98 0.63
CA LEU A 47 -14.31 -16.09 0.33
C LEU A 47 -15.07 -14.84 0.81
N LEU A 48 -15.84 -14.23 -0.09
CA LEU A 48 -16.66 -13.04 0.15
C LEU A 48 -18.15 -13.37 -0.04
N GLU A 49 -18.78 -13.91 1.00
CA GLU A 49 -20.19 -14.32 0.99
C GLU A 49 -21.15 -13.12 1.00
N VAL A 50 -21.26 -12.45 -0.14
CA VAL A 50 -22.12 -11.27 -0.30
C VAL A 50 -23.60 -11.61 -0.57
N GLY A 51 -23.91 -12.90 -0.77
CA GLY A 51 -25.25 -13.39 -1.13
C GLY A 51 -25.73 -13.00 -2.54
N PRO A 52 -26.98 -13.33 -2.91
CA PRO A 52 -27.53 -13.06 -4.24
C PRO A 52 -27.56 -11.58 -4.59
N GLU A 53 -27.22 -11.23 -5.82
CA GLU A 53 -27.25 -9.84 -6.29
C GLU A 53 -28.69 -9.35 -6.50
N VAL A 54 -28.93 -8.05 -6.30
CA VAL A 54 -30.25 -7.43 -6.54
C VAL A 54 -30.69 -7.55 -8.00
N VAL A 55 -29.73 -7.50 -8.93
CA VAL A 55 -29.92 -7.90 -10.32
C VAL A 55 -29.23 -9.24 -10.50
N THR A 56 -30.01 -10.29 -10.74
CA THR A 56 -29.52 -11.68 -10.85
C THR A 56 -28.29 -11.78 -11.76
N GLY A 57 -27.18 -12.27 -11.21
CA GLY A 57 -25.92 -12.46 -11.93
C GLY A 57 -25.07 -11.20 -12.16
N SER A 58 -25.54 -10.01 -11.77
CA SER A 58 -24.81 -8.75 -11.93
C SER A 58 -23.74 -8.58 -10.84
N THR A 59 -22.71 -9.43 -10.86
CA THR A 59 -21.65 -9.47 -9.84
C THR A 59 -20.76 -8.22 -9.82
N ARG A 60 -20.94 -7.27 -10.74
CA ARG A 60 -20.31 -5.95 -10.65
C ARG A 60 -20.79 -5.13 -9.44
N LEU A 61 -21.88 -5.55 -8.79
CA LEU A 61 -22.51 -4.87 -7.66
C LEU A 61 -21.83 -5.26 -6.33
N LYS A 62 -22.44 -6.12 -5.50
CA LYS A 62 -21.91 -6.44 -4.17
C LYS A 62 -20.59 -7.17 -4.26
N ALA A 63 -20.47 -8.18 -5.13
CA ALA A 63 -19.25 -8.95 -5.29
C ALA A 63 -18.08 -8.07 -5.76
N GLY A 64 -18.31 -7.19 -6.74
CA GLY A 64 -17.32 -6.21 -7.20
C GLY A 64 -16.91 -5.21 -6.12
N THR A 65 -17.88 -4.70 -5.35
CA THR A 65 -17.61 -3.78 -4.23
C THR A 65 -16.78 -4.46 -3.14
N ALA A 66 -17.15 -5.67 -2.72
CA ALA A 66 -16.40 -6.43 -1.73
C ALA A 66 -14.96 -6.74 -2.21
N THR A 67 -14.82 -7.13 -3.48
CA THR A 67 -13.50 -7.35 -4.10
C THR A 67 -12.63 -6.10 -4.04
N LYS A 68 -13.18 -4.91 -4.36
CA LYS A 68 -12.46 -3.63 -4.24
C LYS A 68 -11.97 -3.40 -2.81
N LEU A 69 -12.83 -3.62 -1.80
CA LEU A 69 -12.47 -3.41 -0.40
C LEU A 69 -11.32 -4.34 0.03
N VAL A 70 -11.34 -5.60 -0.39
CA VAL A 70 -10.27 -6.55 -0.11
C VAL A 70 -8.97 -6.16 -0.80
N LEU A 71 -9.01 -5.80 -2.09
CA LEU A 71 -7.81 -5.35 -2.81
C LEU A 71 -7.19 -4.10 -2.18
N ASN A 72 -8.03 -3.16 -1.73
CA ASN A 72 -7.58 -1.99 -1.00
C ASN A 72 -6.91 -2.38 0.32
N GLN A 73 -7.45 -3.36 1.06
CA GLN A 73 -6.85 -3.84 2.29
C GLN A 73 -5.49 -4.51 2.05
N ILE A 74 -5.40 -5.43 1.08
CA ILE A 74 -4.17 -6.15 0.75
C ILE A 74 -3.06 -5.16 0.39
N THR A 75 -3.34 -4.25 -0.55
CA THR A 75 -2.35 -3.28 -1.01
C THR A 75 -1.98 -2.27 0.07
N THR A 76 -2.95 -1.74 0.81
CA THR A 76 -2.68 -0.78 1.89
C THR A 76 -1.87 -1.42 3.01
N ALA A 77 -2.23 -2.63 3.46
CA ALA A 77 -1.49 -3.35 4.48
C ALA A 77 -0.05 -3.66 4.06
N ALA A 78 0.16 -4.08 2.80
CA ALA A 78 1.50 -4.30 2.25
C ALA A 78 2.33 -3.00 2.20
N MET A 79 1.72 -1.87 1.82
CA MET A 79 2.41 -0.57 1.80
C MET A 79 2.74 -0.05 3.21
N VAL A 80 1.86 -0.28 4.19
CA VAL A 80 2.13 0.02 5.61
C VAL A 80 3.29 -0.84 6.13
N GLY A 81 3.27 -2.14 5.86
CA GLY A 81 4.32 -3.07 6.28
C GLY A 81 5.68 -2.86 5.61
N SER A 82 5.71 -2.17 4.47
CA SER A 82 6.95 -1.80 3.75
C SER A 82 7.41 -0.37 4.02
N GLY A 83 6.95 0.26 5.10
CA GLY A 83 7.49 1.55 5.55
C GLY A 83 7.05 2.76 4.73
N ARG A 84 6.00 2.64 3.90
CA ARG A 84 5.49 3.75 3.09
C ARG A 84 4.50 4.65 3.85
N VAL A 85 4.19 4.29 5.09
CA VAL A 85 3.24 5.00 5.95
C VAL A 85 3.84 5.21 7.34
N LEU A 86 3.84 6.46 7.82
CA LEU A 86 4.23 6.83 9.19
C LEU A 86 2.98 7.18 9.98
N GLY A 87 2.62 6.39 10.99
CA GLY A 87 1.32 6.52 11.66
C GLY A 87 0.18 6.33 10.65
N ASN A 88 -0.55 7.41 10.36
CA ASN A 88 -1.59 7.48 9.32
C ASN A 88 -1.20 8.37 8.12
N LEU A 89 0.07 8.80 8.03
CA LEU A 89 0.58 9.69 7.01
C LEU A 89 1.24 8.91 5.88
N MET A 90 0.82 9.18 4.63
CA MET A 90 1.41 8.60 3.43
C MET A 90 2.70 9.35 3.09
N VAL A 91 3.82 8.85 3.59
CA VAL A 91 5.13 9.52 3.51
C VAL A 91 5.87 9.21 2.21
N ASP A 92 5.44 8.19 1.46
CA ASP A 92 5.99 7.80 0.16
C ASP A 92 5.11 8.30 -0.99
N LEU A 93 4.87 9.61 -1.00
CA LEU A 93 4.03 10.29 -1.98
C LEU A 93 4.90 10.86 -3.10
N MET A 94 4.51 10.64 -4.35
CA MET A 94 5.09 11.32 -5.51
C MET A 94 4.24 12.55 -5.85
N PRO A 95 4.74 13.78 -5.64
CA PRO A 95 3.99 15.00 -5.92
C PRO A 95 3.96 15.29 -7.43
N ALA A 96 2.99 14.70 -8.13
CA ALA A 96 2.83 14.87 -9.58
C ALA A 96 1.97 16.09 -9.98
N CYS A 97 1.41 16.80 -9.01
CA CYS A 97 0.63 18.02 -9.23
C CYS A 97 0.60 18.88 -7.97
N GLU A 98 0.23 20.15 -8.12
CA GLU A 98 0.15 21.15 -7.04
C GLU A 98 -0.64 20.66 -5.81
N LYS A 99 -1.75 19.93 -6.03
CA LYS A 99 -2.53 19.32 -4.93
C LYS A 99 -1.70 18.35 -4.10
N LEU A 100 -0.86 17.54 -4.75
CA LEU A 100 0.00 16.56 -4.08
C LEU A 100 1.23 17.22 -3.46
N GLU A 101 1.77 18.29 -4.06
CA GLU A 101 2.80 19.14 -3.45
C GLU A 101 2.30 19.75 -2.14
N GLY A 102 1.15 20.42 -2.17
CA GLY A 102 0.51 20.97 -0.97
C GLY A 102 0.08 19.90 0.04
N ARG A 103 -0.06 18.64 -0.38
CA ARG A 103 -0.26 17.51 0.54
C ARG A 103 1.05 17.10 1.21
N SER A 104 2.17 17.04 0.47
CA SER A 104 3.49 16.74 1.02
C SER A 104 3.88 17.76 2.10
N LEU A 105 3.67 19.05 1.84
CA LEU A 105 3.95 20.12 2.81
C LEU A 105 3.15 19.96 4.11
N ARG A 106 1.84 19.70 4.00
CA ARG A 106 0.99 19.46 5.18
C ARG A 106 1.39 18.21 5.95
N ILE A 107 1.77 17.14 5.25
CA ILE A 107 2.26 15.90 5.90
C ILE A 107 3.56 16.19 6.66
N LEU A 108 4.51 16.91 6.06
CA LEU A 108 5.78 17.26 6.69
C LEU A 108 5.56 18.17 7.91
N SER A 109 4.76 19.23 7.75
CA SER A 109 4.37 20.13 8.83
C SER A 109 3.76 19.37 10.01
N GLN A 110 2.80 18.47 9.73
CA GLN A 110 2.17 17.65 10.76
C GLN A 110 3.14 16.66 11.43
N ALA A 111 4.00 16.00 10.65
CA ALA A 111 4.91 14.97 11.15
C ALA A 111 6.04 15.55 12.00
N ALA A 112 6.56 16.73 11.63
CA ALA A 112 7.71 17.36 12.28
C ALA A 112 7.34 18.55 13.19
N GLY A 113 6.07 18.96 13.23
CA GLY A 113 5.62 20.11 14.04
C GLY A 113 6.11 21.46 13.52
N LEU A 114 6.32 21.58 12.20
CA LEU A 114 6.84 22.78 11.54
C LEU A 114 5.72 23.68 11.00
N SER A 115 5.98 24.97 10.83
CA SER A 115 5.15 25.83 9.99
C SER A 115 5.26 25.43 8.51
N GLU A 116 4.29 25.82 7.67
CA GLU A 116 4.35 25.51 6.23
C GLU A 116 5.58 26.11 5.54
N LEU A 117 6.01 27.31 5.95
CA LEU A 117 7.23 27.96 5.42
C LEU A 117 8.50 27.18 5.77
N GLU A 118 8.61 26.68 7.00
CA GLU A 118 9.74 25.84 7.41
C GLU A 118 9.72 24.49 6.69
N ALA A 119 8.54 23.88 6.55
CA ALA A 119 8.34 22.62 5.84
C ALA A 119 8.76 22.74 4.36
N ASP A 120 8.39 23.83 3.68
CA ASP A 120 8.79 24.09 2.30
C ASP A 120 10.31 24.19 2.12
N GLY A 121 10.96 24.92 3.03
CA GLY A 121 12.42 25.02 3.05
C GLY A 121 13.11 23.67 3.26
N VAL A 122 12.61 22.83 4.18
CA VAL A 122 13.16 21.49 4.42
C VAL A 122 12.91 20.57 3.22
N LEU A 123 11.69 20.57 2.68
CA LEU A 123 11.33 19.73 1.54
C LEU A 123 12.15 20.07 0.29
N THR A 124 12.43 21.35 0.07
CA THR A 124 13.34 21.81 -0.99
C THR A 124 14.75 21.30 -0.79
N ARG A 125 15.31 21.36 0.43
CA ARG A 125 16.65 20.81 0.74
C ARG A 125 16.71 19.29 0.60
N ALA A 126 15.59 18.60 0.84
CA ALA A 126 15.44 17.17 0.62
C ALA A 126 15.22 16.80 -0.86
N GLY A 127 15.20 17.76 -1.79
CA GLY A 127 14.96 17.51 -3.22
C GLY A 127 13.56 17.00 -3.53
N GLY A 128 12.57 17.34 -2.69
CA GLY A 128 11.19 16.87 -2.83
C GLY A 128 10.90 15.49 -2.22
N ASP A 129 11.91 14.81 -1.66
CA ASP A 129 11.71 13.54 -0.97
C ASP A 129 11.12 13.78 0.44
N LEU A 130 9.86 13.38 0.62
CA LEU A 130 9.13 13.58 1.85
C LEU A 130 9.65 12.71 3.01
N LYS A 131 10.11 11.48 2.76
CA LYS A 131 10.68 10.63 3.82
C LYS A 131 11.98 11.22 4.34
N LEU A 132 12.84 11.66 3.41
CA LEU A 132 14.09 12.33 3.73
C LEU A 132 13.82 13.63 4.49
N ALA A 133 12.88 14.46 4.03
CA ALA A 133 12.51 15.71 4.69
C ALA A 133 12.03 15.49 6.14
N ILE A 134 11.20 14.47 6.37
CA ILE A 134 10.73 14.12 7.73
C ILE A 134 11.90 13.72 8.62
N LEU A 135 12.85 12.91 8.11
CA LEU A 135 14.03 12.49 8.86
C LEU A 135 14.96 13.66 9.16
N MET A 136 15.22 14.53 8.19
CA MET A 136 16.01 15.75 8.38
C MET A 136 15.40 16.64 9.47
N ALA A 137 14.11 16.94 9.37
CA ALA A 137 13.42 17.79 10.33
C ALA A 137 13.34 17.19 11.74
N SER A 138 13.00 15.91 11.84
CA SER A 138 12.78 15.24 13.13
C SER A 138 14.08 14.77 13.80
N GLY A 139 15.12 14.50 13.02
CA GLY A 139 16.44 14.06 13.49
C GLY A 139 17.46 15.18 13.61
N GLY A 140 17.16 16.40 13.14
CA GLY A 140 18.11 17.51 13.11
C GLY A 140 19.32 17.24 12.20
N LEU A 141 19.10 16.49 11.12
CA LEU A 141 20.14 16.04 10.21
C LEU A 141 20.13 16.84 8.91
N GLU A 142 21.32 17.07 8.36
CA GLU A 142 21.48 17.54 6.97
C GLU A 142 21.14 16.42 5.97
N ALA A 143 20.94 16.80 4.70
CA ALA A 143 20.40 15.91 3.68
C ALA A 143 21.24 14.66 3.43
N GLU A 144 22.58 14.78 3.31
CA GLU A 144 23.44 13.62 3.03
C GLU A 144 23.49 12.61 4.18
N PRO A 145 23.75 13.00 5.45
CA PRO A 145 23.67 12.07 6.58
C PRO A 145 22.30 11.41 6.72
N ALA A 146 21.21 12.18 6.55
CA ALA A 146 19.86 11.65 6.63
C ALA A 146 19.58 10.61 5.53
N ARG A 147 20.02 10.87 4.29
CA ARG A 147 19.85 9.93 3.18
C ARG A 147 20.56 8.62 3.43
N LYS A 148 21.82 8.68 3.87
CA LYS A 148 22.60 7.50 4.22
C LYS A 148 21.93 6.69 5.33
N LEU A 149 21.46 7.36 6.38
CA LEU A 149 20.75 6.69 7.48
C LEU A 149 19.45 6.02 7.01
N LEU A 150 18.69 6.67 6.13
CA LEU A 150 17.45 6.12 5.58
C LEU A 150 17.72 4.88 4.73
N GLU A 151 18.77 4.89 3.91
CA GLU A 151 19.21 3.75 3.11
C GLU A 151 19.66 2.57 3.99
N GLU A 152 20.47 2.83 5.02
CA GLU A 152 20.95 1.81 5.97
C GLU A 152 19.85 1.23 6.87
N ALA A 153 18.80 2.01 7.15
CA ALA A 153 17.66 1.56 7.93
C ALA A 153 16.63 0.79 7.08
N GLY A 154 16.48 1.15 5.80
CA GLY A 154 15.48 0.60 4.88
C GLY A 154 14.03 0.99 5.19
N ASP A 155 13.78 1.63 6.33
CA ASP A 155 12.47 2.07 6.82
C ASP A 155 12.60 3.39 7.60
N LEU A 156 11.66 4.32 7.38
CA LEU A 156 11.68 5.64 8.01
C LEU A 156 11.53 5.58 9.54
N ARG A 157 10.74 4.65 10.08
CA ARG A 157 10.56 4.53 11.54
C ARG A 157 11.85 4.09 12.20
N LEU A 158 12.51 3.08 11.63
CA LEU A 158 13.81 2.62 12.10
C LEU A 158 14.88 3.73 11.99
N ALA A 159 14.87 4.50 10.90
CA ALA A 159 15.78 5.64 10.74
C ALA A 159 15.54 6.72 11.81
N LEU A 160 14.27 7.04 12.11
CA LEU A 160 13.90 8.00 13.15
C LEU A 160 14.27 7.52 14.56
N GLU A 161 14.16 6.22 14.84
CA GLU A 161 14.62 5.63 16.10
C GLU A 161 16.13 5.77 16.27
N ARG A 162 16.91 5.45 15.22
CA ARG A 162 18.37 5.58 15.21
C ARG A 162 18.86 7.03 15.27
N ALA A 163 18.11 7.99 14.72
CA ALA A 163 18.48 9.40 14.79
C ALA A 163 18.29 10.00 16.20
N ARG A 164 17.50 9.35 17.06
CA ARG A 164 17.22 9.80 18.44
C ARG A 164 18.15 9.17 19.49
N SER A 165 18.87 8.10 19.12
CA SER A 165 19.84 7.41 19.97
C SER A 165 21.23 8.03 19.84
#